data_AF-A0A3S9W7V8-F1
#
_entry.id   AF-A0A3S9W7V8-F1
#
_cell.length_a   1.000
_cell.length_b   1.000
_cell.length_c   1.000
_cell.angle_alpha   90.00
_cell.angle_beta   90.00
_cell.angle_gamma   90.00
#
_symmetry.space_group_name_H-M   'P 1'
#
loop_
_entity.id
_entity.type
_entity.pdbx_description
1 polymer ?
#
loop_
_entity_poly.entity_id
_entity_poly.type
_entity_poly.pdbx_seq_one_letter_code
_entity_poly.pdbx_strand_id
1 'polypeptide(L)'
;MNASSNAYRYYIMRNRAHIQRYYRALGVYRPIPFALGTALTFGKELIRLLLVERTVRGTSNLFRGLRDGRKIARDRSWRPMPALTA
;
A
#
# COMPACT_ATOMS: atom_id res chain seq x y z
N MET A 1 -0.36 -16.14 -9.47
CA MET A 1 -0.99 -14.79 -9.52
C MET A 1 -0.13 -13.89 -10.40
N ASN A 2 -0.64 -13.38 -11.52
CA ASN A 2 0.13 -12.58 -12.47
C ASN A 2 0.47 -11.19 -11.91
N ALA A 3 1.76 -10.85 -11.86
CA ALA A 3 2.27 -9.55 -11.41
C ALA A 3 1.76 -8.37 -12.27
N SER A 4 1.26 -8.64 -13.47
CA SER A 4 0.68 -7.68 -14.41
C SER A 4 -0.82 -7.42 -14.20
N SER A 5 -1.46 -8.11 -13.24
CA SER A 5 -2.89 -7.99 -13.03
C SER A 5 -3.23 -6.68 -12.30
N ASN A 6 -4.24 -5.95 -12.78
CA ASN A 6 -4.69 -4.69 -12.19
C ASN A 6 -5.01 -4.80 -10.69
N ALA A 7 -5.39 -6.01 -10.23
CA ALA A 7 -5.57 -6.32 -8.82
C ALA A 7 -4.27 -6.16 -8.02
N TYR A 8 -3.13 -6.67 -8.50
CA TYR A 8 -1.83 -6.56 -7.83
C TYR A 8 -1.42 -5.10 -7.63
N ARG A 9 -1.62 -4.27 -8.66
CA ARG A 9 -1.37 -2.82 -8.61
C ARG A 9 -2.22 -2.09 -7.57
N TYR A 10 -3.48 -2.49 -7.41
CA TYR A 10 -4.35 -1.91 -6.39
C TYR A 10 -3.94 -2.35 -4.96
N TYR A 11 -3.62 -3.64 -4.78
CA TYR A 11 -3.33 -4.19 -3.46
C TYR A 11 -1.97 -3.77 -2.89
N ILE A 12 -0.96 -3.51 -3.73
CA ILE A 12 0.38 -3.19 -3.24
C ILE A 12 0.39 -1.92 -2.38
N MET A 13 -0.43 -0.92 -2.74
CA MET A 13 -0.57 0.33 -1.98
C MET A 13 -1.59 0.21 -0.85
N ARG A 14 -2.71 -0.50 -1.08
CA ARG A 14 -3.73 -0.71 -0.05
C ARG A 14 -3.19 -1.49 1.16
N ASN A 15 -2.41 -2.56 0.92
CA ASN A 15 -1.86 -3.39 1.99
C ASN A 15 -0.81 -2.66 2.84
N ARG A 16 -0.13 -1.64 2.30
CA ARG A 16 0.78 -0.80 3.08
C ARG A 16 0.05 -0.06 4.21
N ALA A 17 -1.21 0.33 4.01
CA ALA A 17 -2.01 0.95 5.06
C ALA A 17 -2.34 0.00 6.23
N HIS A 18 -2.49 -1.30 5.95
CA HIS A 18 -2.64 -2.31 7.00
C HIS A 18 -1.35 -2.47 7.80
N ILE A 19 -0.19 -2.54 7.14
CA ILE A 19 1.13 -2.59 7.82
C ILE A 19 1.34 -1.35 8.70
N GLN A 20 0.92 -0.17 8.21
CA GLN A 20 0.98 1.06 8.98
C GLN A 20 0.24 0.94 10.31
N ARG A 21 -0.98 0.38 10.29
CA ARG A 21 -1.76 0.23 11.51
C ARG A 21 -1.25 -0.86 12.42
N TYR A 22 -0.69 -1.95 11.87
CA TYR A 22 0.04 -2.93 12.68
C TYR A 22 1.20 -2.28 13.43
N TYR A 23 2.02 -1.48 12.76
CA TYR A 23 3.11 -0.75 13.43
C TYR A 23 2.62 0.27 14.45
N ARG A 24 1.45 0.90 14.23
CA ARG A 24 0.84 1.78 15.22
C ARG A 24 0.33 1.02 16.44
N ALA A 25 -0.33 -0.12 16.22
CA ALA A 25 -0.83 -0.98 17.30
C ALA A 25 0.32 -1.55 18.15
N LEU A 26 1.48 -1.82 17.53
CA LEU A 26 2.69 -2.28 18.21
C LEU A 26 3.54 -1.14 18.82
N GLY A 27 3.16 0.14 18.64
CA GLY A 27 3.91 1.29 19.16
C GLY A 27 5.24 1.62 18.45
N VAL A 28 5.60 0.88 17.39
CA VAL A 28 6.88 1.04 16.66
C VAL A 28 6.76 2.01 15.46
N TYR A 29 5.59 2.61 15.28
CA TYR A 29 5.30 3.45 14.11
C TYR A 29 6.10 4.75 14.10
N ARG A 30 7.06 4.84 13.18
CA ARG A 30 7.77 6.09 12.85
C ARG A 30 7.22 6.69 11.55
N PRO A 31 6.54 7.86 11.59
CA PRO A 31 5.82 8.40 10.44
C PRO A 31 6.72 8.76 9.25
N ILE A 32 7.91 9.32 9.51
CA ILE A 32 8.85 9.78 8.49
C ILE A 32 9.43 8.62 7.66
N PRO A 33 10.11 7.61 8.24
CA PRO A 33 10.67 6.49 7.47
C PRO A 33 9.57 5.65 6.81
N PHE A 34 8.38 5.55 7.43
CA PHE A 34 7.26 4.83 6.84
C PHE A 34 6.69 5.54 5.60
N ALA A 35 6.56 6.87 5.66
CA ALA A 35 6.14 7.67 4.52
C ALA A 35 7.15 7.60 3.36
N LEU A 36 8.45 7.70 3.67
CA LEU A 36 9.52 7.53 2.68
C LEU A 36 9.50 6.15 2.04
N GLY A 37 9.40 5.08 2.83
CA GLY A 37 9.28 3.73 2.30
C GLY A 37 8.06 3.58 1.40
N THR A 38 6.92 4.16 1.78
CA THR A 38 5.69 4.12 0.99
C THR A 38 5.86 4.86 -0.34
N ALA A 39 6.49 6.04 -0.33
CA ALA A 39 6.80 6.82 -1.53
C ALA A 39 7.77 6.07 -2.46
N LEU A 40 8.79 5.41 -1.90
CA LEU A 40 9.73 4.60 -2.68
C LEU A 40 9.05 3.40 -3.35
N THR A 41 8.16 2.69 -2.63
CA THR A 41 7.38 1.60 -3.22
C THR A 41 6.46 2.10 -4.34
N PHE A 42 5.80 3.24 -4.12
CA PHE A 42 4.97 3.86 -5.14
C PHE A 42 5.79 4.27 -6.38
N GLY A 43 6.92 4.95 -6.16
CA GLY A 43 7.81 5.42 -7.22
C GLY A 43 8.39 4.27 -8.04
N LYS A 44 8.83 3.18 -7.39
CA LYS A 44 9.33 1.98 -8.10
C LYS A 44 8.25 1.37 -9.00
N GLU A 45 7.03 1.23 -8.51
CA GLU A 45 5.92 0.70 -9.31
C GLU A 45 5.50 1.66 -10.43
N LEU A 46 5.59 2.97 -10.21
CA LEU A 46 5.37 3.96 -11.26
C LEU A 46 6.43 3.86 -12.37
N ILE A 47 7.70 3.72 -11.99
CA ILE A 47 8.79 3.50 -12.95
C ILE A 47 8.57 2.21 -13.73
N ARG A 48 8.17 1.13 -13.07
CA ARG A 48 7.82 -0.14 -13.73
C ARG A 48 6.70 0.05 -14.76
N LEU A 49 5.64 0.76 -14.40
CA LEU A 49 4.52 1.04 -15.31
C LEU A 49 4.93 1.89 -16.52
N LEU A 50 5.75 2.91 -16.30
CA LEU A 50 6.17 3.86 -17.34
C LEU A 50 7.26 3.29 -18.26
N LEU A 51 8.29 2.65 -17.70
CA LEU A 51 9.44 2.15 -18.45
C LEU A 51 9.24 0.73 -18.98
N VAL A 52 8.63 -0.15 -18.20
CA VAL A 52 8.48 -1.57 -18.60
C VAL A 52 7.20 -1.76 -19.38
N GLU A 53 6.06 -1.34 -18.84
CA GLU A 53 4.75 -1.57 -19.48
C GLU A 53 4.39 -0.50 -20.52
N ARG A 54 5.12 0.63 -20.56
CA ARG A 54 4.84 1.81 -21.42
C ARG A 54 3.35 2.17 -21.47
N THR A 55 2.64 2.03 -20.35
CA THR A 55 1.19 2.24 -20.29
C THR A 55 0.79 3.10 -19.10
N VAL A 56 -0.05 4.09 -19.37
CA VAL A 56 -0.66 4.97 -18.36
C VAL A 56 -2.01 4.45 -17.87
N ARG A 57 -2.59 3.41 -18.49
CA ARG A 57 -3.89 2.87 -18.07
C ARG A 57 -3.87 2.27 -16.65
N GLY A 58 -2.70 1.89 -16.12
CA GLY A 58 -2.54 1.31 -14.78
C GLY A 58 -2.35 2.32 -13.64
N THR A 59 -1.95 3.56 -13.93
CA THR A 59 -1.59 4.55 -12.90
C THR A 59 -2.79 5.06 -12.11
N SER A 60 -3.97 5.16 -12.75
CA SER A 60 -5.23 5.54 -12.09
C SER A 60 -5.59 4.60 -10.95
N ASN A 61 -5.41 3.29 -11.14
CA ASN A 61 -5.69 2.29 -10.10
C ASN A 61 -4.66 2.33 -8.96
N LEU A 62 -3.40 2.67 -9.26
CA LEU A 62 -2.35 2.86 -8.27
C LEU A 62 -2.65 4.08 -7.36
N PHE A 63 -3.08 5.19 -7.98
CA PHE A 63 -3.52 6.39 -7.25
C PHE A 63 -4.79 6.14 -6.44
N ARG A 64 -5.75 5.39 -6.99
CA ARG A 64 -6.97 4.99 -6.26
C ARG A 64 -6.61 4.12 -5.05
N GLY A 65 -5.69 3.18 -5.21
CA GLY A 65 -5.15 2.36 -4.12
C GLY A 65 -4.42 3.18 -3.04
N LEU A 66 -3.66 4.22 -3.42
CA LEU A 66 -3.03 5.15 -2.48
C LEU A 66 -4.08 5.96 -1.71
N ARG A 67 -5.10 6.47 -2.40
CA ARG A 67 -6.19 7.27 -1.78
C ARG A 67 -7.00 6.43 -0.80
N ASP A 68 -7.41 5.24 -1.19
CA ASP A 68 -8.18 4.34 -0.34
C ASP A 68 -7.31 3.73 0.78
N GLY A 69 -6.03 3.46 0.49
CA GLY A 69 -5.04 3.14 1.52
C GLY A 69 -4.92 4.27 2.56
N ARG A 70 -4.95 5.54 2.16
CA ARG A 70 -4.93 6.67 3.09
C ARG A 70 -6.20 6.78 3.95
N LYS A 71 -7.36 6.38 3.42
CA LYS A 71 -8.59 6.24 4.23
C LYS A 71 -8.43 5.12 5.27
N ILE A 72 -7.91 3.97 4.86
CA ILE A 72 -7.58 2.85 5.77
C ILE A 72 -6.47 3.24 6.75
N ALA A 73 -5.55 4.14 6.43
CA ALA A 73 -4.54 4.60 7.39
C ALA A 73 -5.11 5.57 8.44
N ARG A 74 -6.22 6.25 8.12
CA ARG A 74 -6.84 7.29 8.96
C ARG A 74 -8.01 6.83 9.82
N ASP A 75 -8.68 5.75 9.45
CA ASP A 75 -9.74 5.24 10.31
C ASP A 75 -9.14 4.91 11.71
N ARG A 76 -9.97 4.91 12.76
CA ARG A 76 -9.55 4.65 14.15
C ARG A 76 -10.16 3.38 14.74
N SER A 77 -11.10 2.73 14.05
CA SER A 77 -11.79 1.51 14.50
C SER A 77 -11.09 0.22 14.08
N TRP A 78 -10.14 0.25 13.14
CA TRP A 78 -9.36 -0.94 12.78
C TRP A 78 -8.61 -1.50 13.98
N ARG A 79 -8.70 -2.82 14.10
CA ARG A 79 -7.97 -3.61 15.08
C ARG A 79 -7.08 -4.61 14.32
N PRO A 80 -5.87 -4.90 14.83
CA PRO A 80 -5.07 -5.96 14.26
C PRO A 80 -5.84 -7.28 14.35
N MET A 81 -5.66 -8.14 13.35
CA MET A 81 -6.24 -9.48 13.37
C MET A 81 -5.71 -10.23 14.60
N PRO A 82 -6.60 -10.86 15.41
CA PRO A 82 -6.17 -11.65 16.55
C PRO A 82 -5.31 -12.83 16.08
N ALA A 83 -4.39 -13.28 16.93
CA ALA A 83 -3.56 -14.43 16.63
C ALA A 83 -4.46 -15.64 16.30
N LEU A 84 -4.19 -16.31 15.20
CA LEU A 84 -4.83 -17.58 14.88
C LEU A 84 -4.29 -18.60 15.89
N THR A 85 -5.11 -18.97 16.87
CA THR A 85 -4.82 -20.11 17.74
C THR A 85 -4.76 -21.36 16.88
N ALA A 86 -3.63 -22.07 16.97
CA ALA A 86 -3.37 -23.31 16.25
C ALA A 86 -4.33 -24.43 16.66
#